data_AF-A0A3N5HVF8-F1
#
_entry.id   AF-A0A3N5HVF8-F1
#
_cell.length_a   1.000
_cell.length_b   1.000
_cell.length_c   1.000
_cell.angle_alpha   90.00
_cell.angle_beta   90.00
_cell.angle_gamma   90.00
#
_symmetry.space_group_name_H-M   'P 1'
#
loop_
_entity.id
_entity.type
_entity.pdbx_description
1 polymer ?
#
loop_
_entity_poly.entity_id
_entity_poly.type
_entity_poly.pdbx_seq_one_letter_code
_entity_poly.pdbx_strand_id
1 'polypeptide(L)'
;MGYSVRMSGRYLFSGWLVAILLLLGCSSQRIVPESMEPLVDRTVSFQDLLASPESYRGRVLVLGGEVLNAKRLRDGTQIELLQLPLQDGERPNLDRQQSQGRFLALQQEFLDPATMVQGTRVT
;
A
#
# COMPACT_ATOMS: atom_id res chain seq x y z
N MET A 1 -11.07 -24.74 54.72
CA MET A 1 -10.15 -24.94 53.58
C MET A 1 -10.84 -25.74 52.48
N GLY A 2 -10.82 -25.25 51.24
CA GLY A 2 -10.86 -26.10 50.04
C GLY A 2 -12.15 -26.07 49.20
N TYR A 3 -12.37 -25.02 48.41
CA TYR A 3 -13.31 -25.09 47.29
C TYR A 3 -12.62 -25.86 46.15
N SER A 4 -13.00 -27.12 45.92
CA SER A 4 -12.50 -27.87 44.76
C SER A 4 -13.28 -27.46 43.52
N VAL A 5 -12.77 -26.51 42.74
CA VAL A 5 -13.31 -26.20 41.42
C VAL A 5 -12.79 -27.26 40.45
N ARG A 6 -13.60 -28.29 40.20
CA ARG A 6 -13.37 -29.23 39.09
C ARG A 6 -13.75 -28.52 37.80
N MET A 7 -12.86 -27.66 37.30
CA MET A 7 -13.00 -27.09 35.96
C MET A 7 -12.97 -28.25 34.95
N SER A 8 -14.11 -28.53 34.36
CA SER A 8 -14.24 -29.60 33.38
C SER A 8 -13.32 -29.27 32.19
N GLY A 9 -12.42 -30.18 31.82
CA GLY A 9 -11.44 -29.99 30.74
C GLY A 9 -12.05 -29.66 29.37
N ARG A 10 -13.38 -29.79 29.25
CA ARG A 10 -14.21 -29.44 28.09
C ARG A 10 -14.25 -27.92 27.85
N TYR A 11 -14.30 -27.12 28.92
CA TYR A 11 -14.36 -25.65 28.84
C TYR A 11 -13.00 -25.03 28.52
N LEU A 12 -11.91 -25.67 28.97
CA LEU A 12 -10.54 -25.28 28.62
C LEU A 12 -10.27 -25.51 27.12
N PHE A 13 -10.74 -26.63 26.56
CA PHE A 13 -10.60 -26.94 25.13
C PHE A 13 -11.43 -26.00 24.23
N SER A 14 -12.65 -25.65 24.66
CA SER A 14 -13.51 -24.70 23.96
C SER A 14 -12.95 -23.27 23.99
N GLY A 15 -12.38 -22.83 25.12
CA GLY A 15 -11.72 -21.53 25.23
C GLY A 15 -10.48 -21.42 24.35
N TRP A 16 -9.72 -22.51 24.23
CA TRP A 16 -8.53 -22.56 23.37
C TRP A 16 -8.89 -22.53 21.86
N LEU A 17 -9.96 -23.21 21.45
CA LEU A 17 -10.49 -23.15 20.08
C LEU A 17 -10.96 -21.74 19.69
N VAL A 18 -11.63 -21.03 20.59
CA VAL A 18 -12.03 -19.63 20.37
C VAL A 18 -10.82 -18.70 20.30
N ALA A 19 -9.82 -18.90 21.15
CA ALA A 19 -8.58 -18.13 21.11
C ALA A 19 -7.78 -18.35 19.82
N ILE A 20 -7.75 -19.56 19.27
CA ILE A 20 -7.12 -19.87 17.97
C ILE A 20 -7.90 -19.21 16.82
N LEU A 21 -9.23 -19.21 16.86
CA LEU A 21 -10.06 -18.56 15.83
C LEU A 21 -9.81 -17.04 15.74
N LEU A 22 -9.55 -16.38 16.88
CA LEU A 22 -9.27 -14.95 16.93
C LEU A 22 -7.89 -14.57 16.36
N LEU A 23 -6.96 -15.53 16.22
CA LEU A 23 -5.62 -15.29 15.69
C LEU A 23 -5.51 -15.51 14.17
N LEU A 24 -6.56 -15.99 13.50
CA LEU A 24 -6.57 -16.26 12.05
C LEU A 24 -6.88 -15.02 11.19
N GLY A 25 -7.02 -13.83 11.79
CA GLY A 25 -7.45 -12.60 11.12
C GLY A 25 -6.36 -11.74 10.46
N CYS A 26 -5.17 -12.28 10.16
CA CYS A 26 -4.10 -11.52 9.51
C CYS A 26 -4.35 -11.40 7.99
N SER A 27 -5.20 -10.48 7.57
CA SER A 27 -5.28 -10.05 6.17
C SER A 27 -4.15 -9.07 5.88
N SER A 28 -3.00 -9.56 5.40
CA SER A 28 -1.98 -8.70 4.78
C SER A 28 -2.52 -8.19 3.44
N GLN A 29 -3.30 -7.12 3.48
CA GLN A 29 -3.92 -6.54 2.31
C GLN A 29 -2.83 -5.86 1.47
N ARG A 30 -2.39 -6.53 0.39
CA ARG A 30 -1.64 -5.88 -0.69
C ARG A 30 -2.61 -5.03 -1.51
N ILE A 31 -2.13 -3.90 -2.00
CA ILE A 31 -2.91 -2.96 -2.82
C ILE A 31 -2.88 -3.45 -4.28
N VAL A 32 -1.75 -3.99 -4.72
CA VAL A 32 -1.60 -4.60 -6.05
C VAL A 32 -2.39 -5.91 -6.13
N PRO A 33 -3.27 -6.08 -7.15
CA PRO A 33 -3.99 -7.33 -7.37
C PRO A 33 -3.04 -8.51 -7.64
N GLU A 34 -3.40 -9.70 -7.15
CA GLU A 34 -2.59 -10.92 -7.34
C GLU A 34 -2.30 -11.23 -8.82
N SER A 35 -3.22 -10.89 -9.73
CA SER A 35 -3.05 -11.06 -11.16
C SER A 35 -1.96 -10.16 -11.77
N MET A 36 -1.61 -9.06 -11.12
CA MET A 36 -0.56 -8.13 -11.57
C MET A 36 0.81 -8.44 -10.95
N GLU A 37 0.86 -9.16 -9.82
CA GLU A 37 2.12 -9.48 -9.13
C GLU A 37 3.23 -10.04 -10.03
N PRO A 38 2.97 -10.96 -10.98
CA PRO A 38 4.02 -11.50 -11.86
C PRO A 38 4.63 -10.46 -12.82
N LEU A 39 3.93 -9.34 -13.06
CA LEU A 39 4.37 -8.28 -13.98
C LEU A 39 5.21 -7.22 -13.28
N VAL A 40 5.13 -7.15 -11.95
CA VAL A 40 5.70 -6.08 -11.14
C VAL A 40 7.18 -6.36 -10.85
N ASP A 41 8.05 -5.43 -11.27
CA ASP A 41 9.47 -5.47 -10.94
C ASP A 41 9.71 -4.72 -9.61
N ARG A 42 9.81 -5.47 -8.52
CA ARG A 42 10.08 -4.93 -7.16
C ARG A 42 11.56 -4.73 -6.86
N THR A 43 12.45 -5.01 -7.81
CA THR A 43 13.90 -4.90 -7.60
C THR A 43 14.43 -3.48 -7.86
N VAL A 44 13.64 -2.65 -8.53
CA VAL A 44 14.01 -1.29 -8.92
C VAL A 44 13.65 -0.31 -7.81
N SER A 45 14.64 0.41 -7.29
CA SER A 45 14.39 1.50 -6.36
C SER A 45 13.98 2.78 -7.09
N PHE A 46 13.33 3.71 -6.39
CA PHE A 46 12.99 5.00 -6.98
C PHE A 46 14.24 5.83 -7.34
N GLN A 47 15.35 5.69 -6.61
CA GLN A 47 16.61 6.36 -6.96
C GLN A 47 17.20 5.81 -8.26
N ASP A 48 17.13 4.49 -8.48
CA ASP A 48 17.57 3.87 -9.73
C ASP A 48 16.72 4.35 -10.91
N LEU A 49 15.39 4.43 -10.70
CA LEU A 49 14.45 4.95 -11.67
C LEU A 49 14.76 6.42 -12.03
N LEU A 50 15.06 7.26 -11.05
CA LEU A 50 15.47 8.66 -11.28
C LEU A 50 16.79 8.77 -12.03
N ALA A 51 17.76 7.91 -11.73
CA ALA A 51 19.08 7.94 -12.36
C ALA A 51 19.03 7.54 -13.84
N SER A 52 18.12 6.63 -14.22
CA SER A 52 18.00 6.15 -15.61
C SER A 52 16.56 5.78 -16.01
N PRO A 53 15.64 6.76 -16.15
CA PRO A 53 14.22 6.48 -16.43
C PRO A 53 14.01 5.68 -17.73
N GLU A 54 14.84 5.96 -18.73
CA GLU A 54 14.82 5.32 -20.05
C GLU A 54 15.00 3.79 -19.97
N SER A 55 15.82 3.31 -19.02
CA SER A 55 16.12 1.88 -18.84
C SER A 55 14.95 1.07 -18.26
N TYR A 56 13.93 1.76 -17.75
CA TYR A 56 12.77 1.17 -17.10
C TYR A 56 11.47 1.41 -17.87
N ARG A 57 11.54 1.97 -19.09
CA ARG A 57 10.36 2.11 -19.95
C ARG A 57 9.71 0.76 -20.22
N GLY A 58 8.38 0.73 -20.13
CA GLY A 58 7.57 -0.46 -20.36
C GLY A 58 7.55 -1.46 -19.20
N ARG A 59 8.28 -1.20 -18.10
CA ARG A 59 8.18 -2.02 -16.89
C ARG A 59 7.00 -1.58 -16.02
N VAL A 60 6.46 -2.52 -15.25
CA VAL A 60 5.44 -2.24 -14.24
C VAL A 60 6.13 -2.17 -12.88
N LEU A 61 5.98 -1.04 -12.19
CA LEU A 61 6.58 -0.75 -10.90
C LEU A 61 5.49 -0.32 -9.91
N VAL A 62 5.74 -0.50 -8.61
CA VAL A 62 4.88 0.04 -7.55
C VAL A 62 5.56 1.26 -6.95
N LEU A 63 4.92 2.41 -7.07
CA LEU A 63 5.40 3.68 -6.53
C LEU A 63 4.28 4.29 -5.69
N GLY A 64 4.61 4.87 -4.55
CA GLY A 64 3.63 5.59 -3.76
C GLY A 64 4.10 6.95 -3.32
N GLY A 65 3.14 7.72 -2.83
CA GLY A 65 3.40 9.11 -2.47
C GLY A 65 2.21 9.83 -1.88
N GLU A 66 2.42 11.12 -1.67
CA GLU A 66 1.41 12.09 -1.25
C GLU A 66 1.00 12.95 -2.43
N VAL A 67 -0.31 13.10 -2.64
CA VAL A 67 -0.84 14.03 -3.66
C VAL A 67 -0.46 15.46 -3.27
N LEU A 68 0.29 16.12 -4.15
CA LEU A 68 0.58 17.55 -4.04
C LEU A 68 -0.42 18.38 -4.82
N ASN A 69 -0.79 17.92 -6.01
CA ASN A 69 -1.73 18.60 -6.90
C ASN A 69 -2.31 17.62 -7.92
N ALA A 70 -3.48 17.94 -8.48
CA ALA A 70 -4.04 17.23 -9.61
C ALA A 70 -4.67 18.23 -10.59
N LYS A 71 -4.54 17.97 -11.89
CA LYS A 71 -5.16 18.80 -12.94
C LYS A 71 -5.65 17.96 -14.10
N ARG A 72 -6.74 18.42 -14.72
CA ARG A 72 -7.26 17.82 -15.95
C ARG A 72 -6.41 18.26 -17.14
N LEU A 73 -6.00 17.29 -17.95
CA LEU A 73 -5.40 17.46 -19.27
C LEU A 73 -6.43 17.10 -20.34
N ARG A 74 -6.06 17.26 -21.61
CA ARG A 74 -6.90 16.80 -22.73
C ARG A 74 -7.11 15.29 -22.72
N ASP A 75 -6.05 14.56 -22.37
CA ASP A 75 -5.98 13.10 -22.52
C ASP A 75 -5.99 12.35 -21.18
N GLY A 76 -6.45 13.01 -20.09
CA GLY A 76 -6.53 12.38 -18.77
C GLY A 76 -6.35 13.35 -17.61
N THR A 77 -6.03 12.81 -16.43
CA THR A 77 -5.72 13.59 -15.22
C THR A 77 -4.27 13.40 -14.84
N GLN A 78 -3.54 14.51 -14.75
CA GLN A 78 -2.17 14.53 -14.26
C GLN A 78 -2.19 14.75 -12.76
N ILE A 79 -1.55 13.85 -12.02
CA ILE A 79 -1.40 13.90 -10.57
C ILE A 79 0.08 14.13 -10.28
N GLU A 80 0.36 15.17 -9.51
CA GLU A 80 1.69 15.45 -9.01
C GLU A 80 1.85 14.85 -7.61
N LEU A 81 2.86 14.00 -7.45
CA LEU A 81 3.09 13.21 -6.25
C LEU A 81 4.43 13.55 -5.63
N LEU A 82 4.44 13.71 -4.31
CA LEU A 82 5.66 13.62 -3.51
C LEU A 82 5.93 12.14 -3.27
N GLN A 83 7.01 11.61 -3.83
CA GLN A 83 7.35 10.20 -3.65
C GLN A 83 7.63 9.92 -2.18
N LEU A 84 7.13 8.80 -1.66
CA LEU A 84 7.42 8.34 -0.31
C LEU A 84 7.72 6.85 -0.32
N PRO A 85 8.75 6.39 0.42
CA PRO A 85 9.07 4.96 0.52
C PRO A 85 7.84 4.17 0.99
N LEU A 86 7.61 3.04 0.34
CA LEU A 86 6.54 2.13 0.72
C LEU A 86 6.96 1.31 1.94
N GLN A 87 6.03 1.15 2.88
CA GLN A 87 6.14 0.25 4.02
C GLN A 87 5.43 -1.08 3.72
N ASP A 88 5.38 -1.96 4.72
CA ASP A 88 4.62 -3.20 4.64
C ASP A 88 3.17 -2.95 4.19
N GLY A 89 2.70 -3.76 3.23
CA GLY A 89 1.38 -3.58 2.62
C GLY A 89 1.30 -2.43 1.62
N GLU A 90 2.44 -1.98 1.09
CA GLU A 90 2.54 -1.02 -0.02
C GLU A 90 2.00 0.37 0.33
N ARG A 91 1.97 0.72 1.62
CA ARG A 91 1.49 2.03 2.05
C ARG A 91 2.64 3.05 2.06
N PRO A 92 2.44 4.26 1.54
CA PRO A 92 3.49 5.29 1.59
C PRO A 92 3.79 5.72 3.03
N ASN A 93 5.07 5.99 3.32
CA ASN A 93 5.50 6.51 4.62
C ASN A 93 4.74 7.81 4.99
N LEU A 94 4.58 8.05 6.29
CA LEU A 94 3.96 9.28 6.81
C LEU A 94 4.93 10.48 6.84
N ASP A 95 6.22 10.22 6.99
CA ASP A 95 7.27 11.22 7.10
C ASP A 95 7.68 11.75 5.71
N ARG A 96 7.28 13.00 5.44
CA ARG A 96 7.60 13.70 4.19
C ARG A 96 9.09 13.94 3.99
N GLN A 97 9.90 13.94 5.05
CA GLN A 97 11.34 14.14 4.95
C GLN A 97 12.06 12.94 4.32
N GLN A 98 11.42 11.77 4.27
CA GLN A 98 11.96 10.58 3.61
C GLN A 98 11.71 10.56 2.10
N SER A 99 11.10 11.60 1.56
CA SER A 99 10.86 11.71 0.12
C SER A 99 12.17 11.74 -0.65
N GLN A 100 12.21 10.98 -1.76
CA GLN A 100 13.36 10.95 -2.66
C GLN A 100 13.11 11.80 -3.92
N GLY A 101 11.98 12.50 -4.01
CA GLY A 101 11.68 13.41 -5.12
C GLY A 101 10.19 13.54 -5.43
N ARG A 102 9.90 14.10 -6.61
CA ARG A 102 8.55 14.30 -7.12
C ARG A 102 8.42 13.62 -8.47
N PHE A 103 7.23 13.12 -8.76
CA PHE A 103 6.91 12.56 -10.07
C PHE A 103 5.49 12.88 -10.48
N LEU A 104 5.22 12.69 -11.76
CA LEU A 104 3.90 12.90 -12.36
C LEU A 104 3.31 11.53 -12.74
N ALA A 105 2.11 11.25 -12.25
CA ALA A 105 1.30 10.14 -12.71
C ALA A 105 0.24 10.66 -13.69
N LEU A 106 0.01 9.93 -14.77
CA LEU A 106 -1.01 10.23 -15.78
C LEU A 106 -2.08 9.14 -15.74
N GLN A 107 -3.27 9.48 -15.25
CA GLN A 107 -4.44 8.62 -15.34
C GLN A 107 -5.17 8.89 -16.65
N GLN A 108 -5.21 7.91 -17.54
CA GLN A 108 -5.87 8.02 -18.85
C GLN A 108 -7.38 7.91 -18.74
N GLU A 109 -7.87 7.06 -17.82
CA GLU A 109 -9.30 6.94 -17.54
C GLU A 109 -9.82 8.19 -16.84
N PHE A 110 -11.14 8.41 -16.91
CA PHE A 110 -11.75 9.55 -16.26
C PHE A 110 -11.53 9.51 -14.75
N LEU A 111 -10.79 10.50 -14.25
CA LEU A 111 -10.61 10.81 -12.84
C LEU A 111 -10.86 12.31 -12.66
N ASP A 112 -11.74 12.68 -11.75
CA ASP A 112 -11.95 14.10 -11.45
C ASP A 112 -10.78 14.61 -10.59
N PRO A 113 -10.02 15.64 -11.02
CA PRO A 113 -8.97 16.21 -10.19
C PRO A 113 -9.45 16.63 -8.78
N ALA A 114 -10.73 17.01 -8.64
CA ALA A 114 -11.30 17.38 -7.35
C ALA A 114 -11.38 16.22 -6.34
N THR A 115 -11.36 14.96 -6.81
CA THR A 115 -11.31 13.79 -5.90
C THR A 115 -9.90 13.47 -5.42
N MET A 116 -8.86 14.04 -6.06
CA MET A 116 -7.47 13.89 -5.65
C MET A 116 -7.08 14.99 -4.65
N VAL A 117 -7.57 14.84 -3.42
CA VAL A 117 -7.34 15.82 -2.35
C VAL A 117 -5.84 15.86 -1.99
N GLN A 118 -5.28 17.07 -1.87
CA GLN A 118 -3.90 17.26 -1.41
C GLN A 118 -3.67 16.58 -0.06
N GLY A 119 -2.53 15.90 0.11
CA GLY A 119 -2.22 15.13 1.31
C GLY A 119 -2.69 13.67 1.27
N THR A 120 -3.50 13.29 0.27
CA THR A 120 -3.94 11.90 0.11
C THR A 120 -2.75 10.99 -0.19
N ARG A 121 -2.69 9.84 0.48
CA ARG A 121 -1.71 8.78 0.23
C ARG A 121 -2.19 7.88 -0.89
N VAL A 122 -1.37 7.68 -1.91
CA VAL A 122 -1.68 6.81 -3.05
C VAL A 122 -0.52 5.91 -3.39
N THR A 123 -0.81 4.80 -4.04
CA THR A 123 0.13 3.77 -4.48
C THR A 123 -0.38 3.16 -5.78
#